data_AF-A0A937R8J5-F1
#
_entry.id   AF-A0A937R8J5-F1
#
_cell.length_a   1.000
_cell.length_b   1.000
_cell.length_c   1.000
_cell.angle_alpha   90.00
_cell.angle_beta   90.00
_cell.angle_gamma   90.00
#
_symmetry.space_group_name_H-M   'P 1'
#
loop_
_entity.id
_entity.type
_entity.pdbx_description
1 polymer ?
#
loop_
_entity_poly.entity_id
_entity_poly.type
_entity_poly.pdbx_seq_one_letter_code
_entity_poly.pdbx_strand_id
1 'polypeptide(L)'
;MLGARRDVGATDEQLRAYASHFDRSDPNHDGKHTRAEYVDGGRYMTPQARAGIFGATDNNADDVVTRAEYVLNRTITDEAKAIVQRTDSDKNGKVTRAEFVKGSPIEDKALAGAVYDALDTSGDGVITVPEYLRVWGGWARPNYKAQEAAIADRLAKLGKESDNGGRPAGGPPSVEQMFKIMDRDKDGTLTKAEFRGPPHVFTAADKDKDGVVTRAEMEAFRARTGKGGTAPGPPGRARAEFATPHALNPAIVKKDHNLVVDKDGREVAPQGRPIQEGYRLVRLARPIEGHDRRAYAKAFSIMAPIRDALIHRLDKTPPAEWKTLTAILEKNRIKTRQWLKGPTPRDNTYSSQGIFEHLRSTYAGKIPAKAVPGNTYADRDYHAMMKYLDETELELKFRTFSADFDFTNPEGVDPRPHPAESLIE
;
A
#
# COMPACT_ATOMS: atom_id res chain seq x y z
N MET A 1 21.95 17.18 22.21
CA MET A 1 21.32 16.05 21.49
C MET A 1 20.91 16.53 20.09
N LEU A 2 21.77 16.35 19.08
CA LEU A 2 21.47 16.35 17.63
C LEU A 2 20.46 17.37 17.03
N GLY A 3 20.09 18.44 17.73
CA GLY A 3 19.06 19.39 17.31
C GLY A 3 17.63 18.85 17.34
N ALA A 4 17.35 17.76 18.08
CA ALA A 4 16.03 17.13 18.14
C ALA A 4 15.00 18.13 18.69
N ARG A 5 14.12 18.64 17.83
CA ARG A 5 13.06 19.56 18.20
C ARG A 5 11.91 18.84 18.90
N ARG A 6 11.78 17.51 18.72
CA ARG A 6 10.83 16.64 19.44
C ARG A 6 9.39 17.17 19.35
N ASP A 7 8.66 17.17 20.46
CA ASP A 7 7.33 17.74 20.60
C ASP A 7 7.29 19.23 20.22
N VAL A 8 8.33 20.00 20.51
CA VAL A 8 8.41 21.45 20.20
C VAL A 8 8.64 21.73 18.70
N GLY A 9 9.04 20.72 17.93
CA GLY A 9 9.43 20.85 16.53
C GLY A 9 8.32 20.78 15.50
N ALA A 10 7.21 20.11 15.85
CA ALA A 10 6.08 19.97 14.95
C ALA A 10 5.19 21.21 15.01
N THR A 11 4.90 21.77 13.83
CA THR A 11 3.89 22.81 13.66
C THR A 11 2.51 22.27 14.01
N ASP A 12 1.60 23.16 14.39
CA ASP A 12 0.21 22.77 14.70
C ASP A 12 -0.50 22.15 13.50
N GLU A 13 -0.15 22.55 12.27
CA GLU A 13 -0.64 21.93 11.05
C GLU A 13 -0.15 20.48 10.89
N GLN A 14 1.14 20.23 11.15
CA GLN A 14 1.68 18.87 11.14
C GLN A 14 1.03 17.98 12.20
N LEU A 15 0.83 18.51 13.42
CA LEU A 15 0.15 17.78 14.48
C LEU A 15 -1.29 17.43 14.08
N ARG A 16 -2.04 18.39 13.50
CA ARG A 16 -3.39 18.12 12.96
C ARG A 16 -3.38 17.08 11.85
N ALA A 17 -2.38 17.10 10.95
CA ALA A 17 -2.25 16.13 9.88
C ALA A 17 -1.98 14.71 10.40
N TYR A 18 -1.04 14.56 11.34
CA TYR A 18 -0.75 13.27 11.97
C TYR A 18 -1.95 12.73 12.74
N ALA A 19 -2.63 13.61 13.49
CA ALA A 19 -3.79 13.24 14.26
C ALA A 19 -4.98 12.86 13.36
N SER A 20 -5.19 13.57 12.25
CA SER A 20 -6.20 13.21 11.24
C SER A 20 -5.89 11.88 10.55
N HIS A 21 -4.61 11.55 10.36
CA HIS A 21 -4.21 10.24 9.85
C HIS A 21 -4.56 9.14 10.87
N PHE A 22 -4.23 9.35 12.15
CA PHE A 22 -4.60 8.44 13.24
C PHE A 22 -6.10 8.16 13.23
N ASP A 23 -6.92 9.22 13.27
CA ASP A 23 -8.39 9.14 13.33
C ASP A 23 -8.99 8.40 12.11
N ARG A 24 -8.36 8.49 10.93
CA ARG A 24 -8.79 7.76 9.72
C ARG A 24 -8.45 6.27 9.79
N SER A 25 -7.34 5.94 10.45
CA SER A 25 -6.89 4.57 10.64
C SER A 25 -7.49 3.90 11.88
N ASP A 26 -8.21 4.64 12.72
CA ASP A 26 -9.01 4.17 13.85
C ASP A 26 -10.45 3.86 13.36
N PRO A 27 -10.80 2.59 13.07
CA PRO A 27 -12.08 2.25 12.45
C PRO A 27 -13.26 2.28 13.42
N ASN A 28 -13.00 2.14 14.73
CA ASN A 28 -14.03 2.09 15.77
C ASN A 28 -14.22 3.46 16.46
N HIS A 29 -13.31 4.41 16.22
CA HIS A 29 -13.31 5.77 16.76
C HIS A 29 -13.25 5.84 18.29
N ASP A 30 -12.57 4.89 18.93
CA ASP A 30 -12.34 4.88 20.38
C ASP A 30 -11.11 5.71 20.80
N GLY A 31 -10.40 6.32 19.85
CA GLY A 31 -9.23 7.16 20.09
C GLY A 31 -7.95 6.37 20.34
N LYS A 32 -7.96 5.08 20.06
CA LYS A 32 -6.89 4.12 20.29
C LYS A 32 -6.71 3.22 19.07
N HIS A 33 -5.52 2.68 18.91
CA HIS A 33 -5.24 1.57 18.01
C HIS A 33 -4.88 0.37 18.84
N THR A 34 -5.69 -0.67 18.78
CA THR A 34 -5.31 -1.98 19.26
C THR A 34 -4.46 -2.70 18.21
N ARG A 35 -3.79 -3.79 18.61
CA ARG A 35 -3.17 -4.70 17.64
C ARG A 35 -4.17 -5.22 16.61
N ALA A 36 -5.39 -5.55 17.03
CA ALA A 36 -6.41 -6.05 16.11
C ALA A 36 -6.75 -5.02 15.01
N GLU A 37 -6.82 -3.74 15.36
CA GLU A 37 -7.14 -2.67 14.41
C GLU A 37 -5.95 -2.32 13.52
N TYR A 38 -4.79 -2.07 14.13
CA TYR A 38 -3.64 -1.54 13.42
C TYR A 38 -2.80 -2.66 12.79
N VAL A 39 -2.50 -3.72 13.54
CA VAL A 39 -1.64 -4.82 13.09
C VAL A 39 -2.40 -5.78 12.20
N ASP A 40 -3.56 -6.27 12.65
CA ASP A 40 -4.30 -7.30 11.92
C ASP A 40 -5.23 -6.69 10.86
N GLY A 41 -5.97 -5.64 11.22
CA GLY A 41 -6.91 -4.92 10.36
C GLY A 41 -6.28 -3.91 9.39
N GLY A 42 -4.99 -3.61 9.56
CA GLY A 42 -4.25 -2.67 8.72
C GLY A 42 -4.24 -3.07 7.24
N ARG A 43 -4.43 -2.08 6.35
CA ARG A 43 -4.54 -2.27 4.89
C ARG A 43 -3.24 -2.04 4.13
N TYR A 44 -2.18 -1.64 4.82
CA TYR A 44 -0.89 -1.25 4.25
C TYR A 44 0.25 -2.01 4.93
N MET A 45 1.35 -2.30 4.23
CA MET A 45 2.48 -3.07 4.76
C MET A 45 2.10 -4.50 5.20
N THR A 46 3.06 -5.29 5.69
CA THR A 46 2.78 -6.63 6.25
C THR A 46 2.38 -6.52 7.72
N PRO A 47 1.60 -7.48 8.29
CA PRO A 47 1.25 -7.45 9.71
C PRO A 47 2.47 -7.34 10.63
N GLN A 48 3.61 -7.94 10.29
CA GLN A 48 4.82 -7.92 11.11
C GLN A 48 5.52 -6.56 11.02
N ALA A 49 5.52 -5.91 9.84
CA ALA A 49 5.98 -4.54 9.73
C ALA A 49 5.08 -3.60 10.54
N ARG A 50 3.76 -3.82 10.49
CA ARG A 50 2.80 -3.09 11.33
C ARG A 50 2.97 -3.38 12.82
N ALA A 51 3.26 -4.61 13.21
CA ALA A 51 3.55 -5.00 14.59
C ALA A 51 4.85 -4.35 15.08
N GLY A 52 5.85 -4.26 14.22
CA GLY A 52 7.09 -3.53 14.51
C GLY A 52 6.84 -2.03 14.69
N ILE A 53 6.02 -1.42 13.82
CA ILE A 53 5.61 -0.02 13.99
C ILE A 53 4.77 0.17 15.24
N PHE A 54 3.82 -0.74 15.50
CA PHE A 54 2.94 -0.73 16.66
C PHE A 54 3.78 -0.77 17.94
N GLY A 55 4.65 -1.76 18.10
CA GLY A 55 5.53 -1.86 19.27
C GLY A 55 6.58 -0.75 19.37
N ALA A 56 6.96 -0.11 18.26
CA ALA A 56 7.82 1.07 18.30
C ALA A 56 7.07 2.37 18.65
N THR A 57 5.73 2.35 18.56
CA THR A 57 4.83 3.47 18.84
C THR A 57 4.24 3.38 20.25
N ASP A 58 3.88 2.17 20.68
CA ASP A 58 3.45 1.81 22.03
C ASP A 58 4.64 1.92 23.00
N ASN A 59 4.83 3.10 23.56
CA ASN A 59 6.00 3.40 24.40
C ASN A 59 5.85 2.88 25.82
N ASN A 60 4.61 2.74 26.29
CA ASN A 60 4.31 2.28 27.64
C ASN A 60 4.09 0.75 27.71
N ALA A 61 4.04 0.08 26.55
CA ALA A 61 3.84 -1.35 26.36
C ALA A 61 2.52 -1.85 26.96
N ASP A 62 1.44 -1.06 26.85
CA ASP A 62 0.10 -1.43 27.30
C ASP A 62 -0.75 -2.13 26.22
N ASP A 63 -0.12 -2.50 25.10
CA ASP A 63 -0.71 -3.14 23.92
C ASP A 63 -1.77 -2.28 23.21
N VAL A 64 -1.73 -0.96 23.46
CA VAL A 64 -2.55 0.05 22.81
C VAL A 64 -1.66 1.19 22.33
N VAL A 65 -1.96 1.73 21.15
CA VAL A 65 -1.36 2.98 20.67
C VAL A 65 -2.40 4.08 20.77
N THR A 66 -2.19 5.03 21.67
CA THR A 66 -3.00 6.24 21.77
C THR A 66 -2.66 7.24 20.67
N ARG A 67 -3.58 8.19 20.46
CA ARG A 67 -3.36 9.32 19.54
C ARG A 67 -2.08 10.11 19.86
N ALA A 68 -1.76 10.28 21.15
CA ALA A 68 -0.55 11.00 21.58
C ALA A 68 0.73 10.21 21.26
N GLU A 69 0.75 8.91 21.53
CA GLU A 69 1.86 8.02 21.19
C GLU A 69 2.12 7.98 19.68
N TYR A 70 1.06 7.85 18.89
CA TYR A 70 1.14 7.87 17.44
C TYR A 70 1.76 9.17 16.92
N VAL A 71 1.25 10.31 17.37
CA VAL A 71 1.71 11.64 16.94
C VAL A 71 3.16 11.90 17.39
N LEU A 72 3.53 11.51 18.61
CA LEU A 72 4.90 11.61 19.09
C LEU A 72 5.85 10.76 18.22
N ASN A 73 5.48 9.51 17.93
CA ASN A 73 6.30 8.64 17.11
C ASN A 73 6.44 9.15 15.67
N ARG A 74 5.37 9.66 15.04
CA ARG A 74 5.44 10.26 13.69
C ARG A 74 6.32 11.50 13.65
N THR A 75 6.23 12.35 14.68
CA THR A 75 7.07 13.55 14.80
C THR A 75 8.56 13.19 14.85
N ILE A 76 8.91 12.22 15.71
CA ILE A 76 10.30 11.74 15.86
C ILE A 76 10.80 11.06 14.58
N THR A 77 9.95 10.28 13.92
CA THR A 77 10.30 9.54 12.71
C THR A 77 10.55 10.47 11.52
N ASP A 78 9.73 11.50 11.34
CA ASP A 78 9.91 12.42 10.22
C ASP A 78 11.10 13.37 10.44
N GLU A 79 11.36 13.75 11.69
CA GLU A 79 12.60 14.44 12.07
C GLU A 79 13.84 13.59 11.74
N ALA A 80 13.82 12.30 12.10
CA ALA A 80 14.90 11.36 11.81
C ALA A 80 15.17 11.24 10.30
N LYS A 81 14.11 11.06 9.49
CA LYS A 81 14.21 10.96 8.04
C LYS A 81 14.83 12.22 7.42
N ALA A 82 14.44 13.39 7.91
CA ALA A 82 14.99 14.66 7.42
C ALA A 82 16.50 14.81 7.72
N ILE A 83 16.97 14.28 8.86
CA ILE A 83 18.40 14.27 9.20
C ILE A 83 19.15 13.32 8.27
N VAL A 84 18.67 12.08 8.12
CA VAL A 84 19.30 11.07 7.25
C VAL A 84 19.38 11.56 5.80
N GLN A 85 18.29 12.10 5.26
CA GLN A 85 18.24 12.63 3.89
C GLN A 85 19.16 13.84 3.68
N ARG A 86 19.43 14.63 4.71
CA ARG A 86 20.39 15.75 4.63
C ARG A 86 21.83 15.25 4.60
N THR A 87 22.12 14.19 5.36
CA THR A 87 23.47 13.62 5.45
C THR A 87 23.81 12.76 4.23
N ASP A 88 22.84 12.02 3.69
CA ASP A 88 22.98 11.17 2.50
C ASP A 88 23.21 12.04 1.24
N SER A 89 24.49 12.32 0.96
CA SER A 89 24.87 13.33 -0.04
C SER A 89 24.78 12.79 -1.46
N ASP A 90 25.04 11.49 -1.63
CA ASP A 90 24.94 10.81 -2.92
C ASP A 90 23.55 10.19 -3.19
N LYS A 91 22.66 10.25 -2.19
CA LYS A 91 21.26 9.78 -2.24
C LYS A 91 21.14 8.29 -2.50
N ASN A 92 22.10 7.50 -2.04
CA ASN A 92 22.11 6.05 -2.22
C ASN A 92 21.29 5.31 -1.14
N GLY A 93 20.73 6.03 -0.15
CA GLY A 93 19.93 5.49 0.94
C GLY A 93 20.74 4.96 2.13
N LYS A 94 22.06 5.17 2.14
CA LYS A 94 23.01 4.81 3.19
C LYS A 94 23.83 6.04 3.54
N VAL A 95 24.11 6.23 4.83
CA VAL A 95 24.93 7.37 5.28
C VAL A 95 26.28 6.85 5.75
N THR A 96 27.33 7.21 5.05
CA THR A 96 28.71 6.91 5.48
C THR A 96 29.15 7.85 6.61
N ARG A 97 30.22 7.49 7.32
CA ARG A 97 30.81 8.34 8.37
C ARG A 97 31.20 9.73 7.86
N ALA A 98 31.77 9.82 6.67
CA ALA A 98 32.19 11.08 6.07
C ALA A 98 30.99 11.98 5.77
N GLU A 99 29.92 11.40 5.23
CA GLU A 99 28.65 12.08 4.96
C GLU A 99 27.97 12.56 6.23
N PHE A 100 27.93 11.72 7.27
CA PHE A 100 27.35 12.08 8.55
C PHE A 100 28.10 13.25 9.21
N VAL A 101 29.43 13.14 9.34
CA VAL A 101 30.25 14.19 9.96
C VAL A 101 30.16 15.51 9.19
N LYS A 102 30.00 15.47 7.87
CA LYS A 102 29.89 16.66 7.03
C LYS A 102 28.48 17.27 7.01
N GLY A 103 27.43 16.45 7.00
CA GLY A 103 26.04 16.87 6.78
C GLY A 103 25.17 16.94 8.04
N SER A 104 25.65 16.44 9.18
CA SER A 104 24.89 16.48 10.44
C SER A 104 24.83 17.92 11.00
N PRO A 105 23.81 18.25 11.81
CA PRO A 105 23.73 19.54 12.49
C PRO A 105 24.71 19.68 13.68
N ILE A 106 25.64 18.75 13.88
CA ILE A 106 26.61 18.78 14.97
C ILE A 106 27.88 19.49 14.49
N GLU A 107 28.21 20.64 15.08
CA GLU A 107 29.41 21.41 14.73
C GLU A 107 30.71 20.72 15.14
N ASP A 108 30.71 20.04 16.30
CA ASP A 108 31.87 19.29 16.79
C ASP A 108 32.01 17.97 16.02
N LYS A 109 33.06 17.88 15.20
CA LYS A 109 33.34 16.70 14.37
C LYS A 109 33.68 15.46 15.18
N ALA A 110 34.29 15.59 16.35
CA ALA A 110 34.59 14.45 17.22
C ALA A 110 33.29 13.90 17.83
N LEU A 111 32.40 14.79 18.26
CA LEU A 111 31.06 14.42 18.73
C LEU A 111 30.22 13.82 17.61
N ALA A 112 30.25 14.38 16.39
CA ALA A 112 29.56 13.82 15.22
C ALA A 112 30.06 12.41 14.90
N GLY A 113 31.38 12.18 15.03
CA GLY A 113 31.99 10.86 14.90
C GLY A 113 31.49 9.87 15.97
N ALA A 114 31.51 10.25 17.25
CA ALA A 114 31.03 9.38 18.32
C ALA A 114 29.53 9.06 18.20
N VAL A 115 28.74 10.02 17.73
CA VAL A 115 27.31 9.84 17.44
C VAL A 115 27.11 8.88 16.27
N TYR A 116 27.91 9.01 15.20
CA TYR A 116 27.90 8.06 14.10
C TYR A 116 28.20 6.64 14.59
N ASP A 117 29.26 6.48 15.37
CA ASP A 117 29.71 5.18 15.86
C ASP A 117 28.64 4.52 16.76
N ALA A 118 27.80 5.31 17.44
CA ALA A 118 26.67 4.82 18.23
C ALA A 118 25.40 4.51 17.40
N LEU A 119 25.24 5.12 16.22
CA LEU A 119 24.14 4.85 15.29
C LEU A 119 24.44 3.63 14.39
N ASP A 120 25.71 3.40 14.04
CA ASP A 120 26.19 2.25 13.27
C ASP A 120 26.27 0.98 14.15
N THR A 121 25.10 0.50 14.55
CA THR A 121 25.00 -0.65 15.47
C THR A 121 25.46 -1.98 14.85
N SER A 122 25.48 -2.08 13.52
CA SER A 122 25.95 -3.28 12.82
C SER A 122 27.46 -3.27 12.62
N GLY A 123 28.10 -2.09 12.66
CA GLY A 123 29.53 -1.92 12.45
C GLY A 123 29.95 -2.14 11.00
N ASP A 124 29.02 -2.02 10.04
CA ASP A 124 29.27 -2.24 8.62
C ASP A 124 29.77 -0.99 7.89
N GLY A 125 29.93 0.13 8.61
CA GLY A 125 30.47 1.37 8.10
C GLY A 125 29.46 2.21 7.33
N VAL A 126 28.16 1.89 7.43
CA VAL A 126 27.06 2.71 6.93
C VAL A 126 25.90 2.76 7.92
N ILE A 127 25.19 3.89 7.97
CA ILE A 127 23.93 3.99 8.70
C ILE A 127 22.77 3.85 7.72
N THR A 128 21.93 2.85 7.93
CA THR A 128 20.65 2.71 7.23
C THR A 128 19.52 3.40 8.00
N VAL A 129 18.41 3.72 7.31
CA VAL A 129 17.21 4.29 7.95
C VAL A 129 16.71 3.44 9.14
N PRO A 130 16.64 2.09 9.05
CA PRO A 130 16.25 1.27 10.20
C PRO A 130 17.20 1.36 11.40
N GLU A 131 18.51 1.40 11.19
CA GLU A 131 19.50 1.51 12.27
C GLU A 131 19.42 2.87 12.95
N TYR A 132 19.33 3.93 12.15
CA TYR A 132 19.13 5.29 12.64
C TYR A 132 17.89 5.36 13.51
N LEU A 133 16.73 4.92 12.99
CA LEU A 133 15.45 4.99 13.71
C LEU A 133 15.46 4.19 15.02
N ARG A 134 16.16 3.05 15.08
CA ARG A 134 16.28 2.24 16.29
C ARG A 134 16.98 2.98 17.41
N VAL A 135 18.15 3.53 17.14
CA VAL A 135 18.96 4.24 18.15
C VAL A 135 18.36 5.61 18.47
N TRP A 136 17.97 6.35 17.43
CA TRP A 136 17.36 7.67 17.55
C TRP A 136 16.05 7.64 18.33
N GLY A 137 15.18 6.65 18.08
CA GLY A 137 13.91 6.49 18.78
C GLY A 137 14.10 6.41 20.30
N GLY A 138 15.13 5.69 20.77
CA GLY A 138 15.49 5.61 22.19
C GLY A 138 15.98 6.95 22.75
N TRP A 139 16.87 7.64 22.03
CA TRP A 139 17.43 8.93 22.47
C TRP A 139 16.43 10.10 22.41
N ALA A 140 15.44 10.02 21.52
CA ALA A 140 14.42 11.03 21.35
C ALA A 140 13.29 10.94 22.40
N ARG A 141 13.19 9.79 23.09
CA ARG A 141 12.15 9.47 24.10
C ARG A 141 12.69 9.23 25.53
N PRO A 142 13.62 10.04 26.08
CA PRO A 142 14.14 9.81 27.42
C PRO A 142 13.09 10.06 28.52
N ASN A 143 12.01 10.79 28.22
CA ASN A 143 10.87 11.04 29.12
C ASN A 143 9.56 11.02 28.33
N TYR A 144 9.29 9.89 27.67
CA TYR A 144 8.13 9.75 26.78
C TYR A 144 6.81 10.17 27.45
N LYS A 145 6.62 9.86 28.74
CA LYS A 145 5.41 10.22 29.49
C LYS A 145 5.12 11.72 29.50
N ALA A 146 6.14 12.54 29.79
CA ALA A 146 5.98 13.99 29.79
C ALA A 146 5.78 14.54 28.36
N GLN A 147 6.45 13.95 27.37
CA GLN A 147 6.32 14.33 25.96
C GLN A 147 4.93 13.99 25.42
N GLU A 148 4.39 12.82 25.76
CA GLU A 148 3.03 12.40 25.40
C GLU A 148 1.98 13.28 26.07
N ALA A 149 2.17 13.64 27.35
CA ALA A 149 1.29 14.59 28.04
C ALA A 149 1.29 15.97 27.34
N ALA A 150 2.46 16.49 26.97
CA ALA A 150 2.58 17.74 26.24
C ALA A 150 1.91 17.69 24.86
N ILE A 151 2.07 16.58 24.12
CA ILE A 151 1.38 16.35 22.84
C ILE A 151 -0.13 16.25 23.05
N ALA A 152 -0.60 15.53 24.08
CA ALA A 152 -2.01 15.41 24.40
C ALA A 152 -2.63 16.78 24.72
N ASP A 153 -1.97 17.60 25.54
CA ASP A 153 -2.40 18.96 25.86
C ASP A 153 -2.46 19.86 24.63
N ARG A 154 -1.48 19.75 23.73
CA ARG A 154 -1.47 20.49 22.45
C ARG A 154 -2.61 20.03 21.55
N LEU A 155 -2.82 18.73 21.38
CA LEU A 155 -3.91 18.18 20.58
C LEU A 155 -5.29 18.60 21.15
N ALA A 156 -5.44 18.62 22.47
CA ALA A 156 -6.66 19.07 23.14
C ALA A 156 -6.93 20.56 22.90
N LYS A 157 -5.89 21.42 22.96
CA LYS A 157 -6.00 22.84 22.61
C LYS A 157 -6.39 23.04 21.14
N LEU A 158 -5.76 22.30 20.23
CA LEU A 158 -6.06 22.35 18.79
C LEU A 158 -7.48 21.87 18.48
N GLY A 159 -8.01 20.92 19.25
CA GLY A 159 -9.42 20.51 19.19
C GLY A 159 -10.37 21.61 19.67
N LYS A 160 -10.09 22.24 20.82
CA LYS A 160 -10.91 23.33 21.37
C LYS A 160 -10.90 24.60 20.53
N GLU A 161 -9.79 24.91 19.85
CA GLU A 161 -9.73 26.01 18.88
C GLU A 161 -10.56 25.71 17.62
N SER A 162 -10.67 24.43 17.25
CA SER A 162 -11.61 23.98 16.21
C SER A 162 -13.07 24.03 16.68
N ASP A 163 -13.33 23.89 17.98
CA ASP A 163 -14.69 23.96 18.57
C ASP A 163 -15.26 25.39 18.65
N ASN A 164 -14.42 26.43 18.57
CA ASN A 164 -14.88 27.83 18.43
C ASN A 164 -15.37 28.15 17.00
N GLY A 165 -15.24 27.20 16.08
CA GLY A 165 -15.87 27.14 14.76
C GLY A 165 -16.76 25.89 14.67
N GLY A 166 -17.77 25.83 15.54
CA GLY A 166 -18.47 24.62 15.93
C GLY A 166 -18.80 23.59 14.85
N ARG A 167 -18.46 22.32 15.17
CA ARG A 167 -19.29 21.16 14.83
C ARG A 167 -19.14 20.04 15.88
N PRO A 168 -20.25 19.49 16.39
CA PRO A 168 -20.22 18.46 17.43
C PRO A 168 -19.97 17.06 16.87
N ALA A 169 -19.48 16.20 17.75
CA ALA A 169 -19.16 14.80 17.54
C ALA A 169 -20.37 13.92 17.15
N GLY A 170 -20.08 12.83 16.42
CA GLY A 170 -20.91 11.62 16.42
C GLY A 170 -21.98 11.51 15.34
N GLY A 171 -21.59 11.60 14.06
CA GLY A 171 -22.43 11.26 12.91
C GLY A 171 -21.97 11.97 11.63
N PRO A 172 -22.21 11.42 10.42
CA PRO A 172 -21.93 12.15 9.19
C PRO A 172 -22.72 13.48 9.21
N PRO A 173 -22.08 14.64 8.93
CA PRO A 173 -22.69 15.96 9.10
C PRO A 173 -24.06 16.04 8.42
N SER A 174 -25.06 16.70 9.01
CA SER A 174 -26.42 16.83 8.41
C SER A 174 -26.39 17.45 7.01
N VAL A 175 -27.44 17.30 6.19
CA VAL A 175 -27.44 17.90 4.83
C VAL A 175 -27.29 19.41 4.94
N GLU A 176 -28.00 20.00 5.88
CA GLU A 176 -27.90 21.43 6.20
C GLU A 176 -26.49 21.86 6.59
N GLN A 177 -25.80 21.02 7.36
CA GLN A 177 -24.40 21.19 7.68
C GLN A 177 -23.50 21.04 6.43
N MET A 178 -23.73 20.05 5.57
CA MET A 178 -22.98 19.88 4.33
C MET A 178 -23.05 21.12 3.44
N PHE A 179 -24.26 21.63 3.21
CA PHE A 179 -24.49 22.83 2.40
C PHE A 179 -23.83 24.05 3.04
N LYS A 180 -23.93 24.24 4.36
CA LYS A 180 -23.29 25.38 5.05
C LYS A 180 -21.76 25.47 4.84
N ILE A 181 -21.09 24.36 4.51
CA ILE A 181 -19.64 24.32 4.27
C ILE A 181 -19.28 24.40 2.78
N MET A 182 -20.09 23.78 1.92
CA MET A 182 -19.76 23.58 0.52
C MET A 182 -20.40 24.64 -0.39
N ASP A 183 -21.60 25.12 -0.08
CA ASP A 183 -22.37 26.13 -0.83
C ASP A 183 -21.73 27.51 -0.59
N ARG A 184 -20.77 27.86 -1.46
CA ARG A 184 -19.85 28.98 -1.23
C ARG A 184 -20.47 30.29 -1.70
N ASP A 185 -21.26 30.23 -2.75
CA ASP A 185 -22.05 31.36 -3.24
C ASP A 185 -23.42 31.51 -2.54
N LYS A 186 -23.83 30.51 -1.75
CA LYS A 186 -25.06 30.49 -0.94
C LYS A 186 -26.32 30.50 -1.79
N ASP A 187 -26.26 29.93 -2.99
CA ASP A 187 -27.39 29.85 -3.90
C ASP A 187 -28.38 28.71 -3.56
N GLY A 188 -28.02 27.85 -2.60
CA GLY A 188 -28.84 26.74 -2.12
C GLY A 188 -28.63 25.43 -2.88
N THR A 189 -27.69 25.39 -3.82
CA THR A 189 -27.26 24.22 -4.60
C THR A 189 -25.76 23.97 -4.40
N LEU A 190 -25.25 22.84 -4.90
CA LEU A 190 -23.82 22.55 -4.92
C LEU A 190 -23.38 22.27 -6.34
N THR A 191 -22.49 23.10 -6.88
CA THR A 191 -21.80 22.78 -8.13
C THR A 191 -20.71 21.73 -7.91
N LYS A 192 -20.23 21.09 -9.00
CA LYS A 192 -19.06 20.17 -8.93
C LYS A 192 -17.82 20.82 -8.33
N ALA A 193 -17.64 22.13 -8.50
CA ALA A 193 -16.50 22.88 -7.98
C ALA A 193 -16.61 23.12 -6.47
N GLU A 194 -17.84 23.20 -5.95
CA GLU A 194 -18.15 23.45 -4.54
C GLU A 194 -18.23 22.17 -3.72
N PHE A 195 -18.57 21.06 -4.35
CA PHE A 195 -18.67 19.77 -3.70
C PHE A 195 -17.28 19.21 -3.32
N ARG A 196 -17.02 19.14 -2.01
CA ARG A 196 -15.74 18.63 -1.46
C ARG A 196 -15.79 17.18 -0.97
N GLY A 197 -16.86 16.45 -1.31
CA GLY A 197 -16.99 15.01 -1.04
C GLY A 197 -16.40 14.13 -2.15
N PRO A 198 -16.41 12.79 -1.99
CA PRO A 198 -15.94 11.88 -3.03
C PRO A 198 -16.72 12.08 -4.35
N PRO A 199 -16.06 12.17 -5.53
CA PRO A 199 -16.72 12.52 -6.79
C PRO A 199 -17.91 11.64 -7.19
N HIS A 200 -17.90 10.36 -6.81
CA HIS A 200 -18.99 9.43 -7.08
C HIS A 200 -20.27 9.74 -6.28
N VAL A 201 -20.17 10.44 -5.13
CA VAL A 201 -21.33 10.87 -4.33
C VAL A 201 -22.07 12.00 -5.02
N PHE A 202 -21.36 12.95 -5.64
CA PHE A 202 -21.96 14.01 -6.44
C PHE A 202 -22.80 13.43 -7.57
N THR A 203 -22.20 12.54 -8.38
CA THR A 203 -22.87 11.88 -9.51
C THR A 203 -24.07 11.03 -9.10
N ALA A 204 -24.08 10.51 -7.87
CA ALA A 204 -25.19 9.70 -7.36
C ALA A 204 -26.30 10.54 -6.69
N ALA A 205 -25.95 11.73 -6.19
CA ALA A 205 -26.88 12.67 -5.59
C ALA A 205 -27.61 13.50 -6.66
N ASP A 206 -26.89 13.98 -7.69
CA ASP A 206 -27.38 14.68 -8.88
C ASP A 206 -28.29 13.75 -9.71
N LYS A 207 -29.58 13.74 -9.37
CA LYS A 207 -30.53 12.73 -9.85
C LYS A 207 -31.08 13.10 -11.22
N ASP A 208 -31.35 14.38 -11.41
CA ASP A 208 -31.84 14.91 -12.68
C ASP A 208 -30.70 15.23 -13.67
N LYS A 209 -29.44 15.17 -13.21
CA LYS A 209 -28.21 15.33 -14.02
C LYS A 209 -28.08 16.73 -14.60
N ASP A 210 -28.59 17.73 -13.91
CA ASP A 210 -28.48 19.13 -14.31
C ASP A 210 -27.09 19.73 -13.99
N GLY A 211 -26.24 18.97 -13.28
CA GLY A 211 -24.86 19.33 -12.99
C GLY A 211 -24.68 20.12 -11.69
N VAL A 212 -25.74 20.32 -10.93
CA VAL A 212 -25.73 20.80 -9.55
C VAL A 212 -26.40 19.76 -8.64
N VAL A 213 -26.24 19.88 -7.32
CA VAL A 213 -26.95 19.05 -6.36
C VAL A 213 -27.75 19.94 -5.43
N THR A 214 -29.07 19.81 -5.47
CA THR A 214 -29.97 20.52 -4.56
C THR A 214 -30.00 19.87 -3.17
N ARG A 215 -30.46 20.62 -2.16
CA ARG A 215 -30.67 20.07 -0.81
C ARG A 215 -31.59 18.86 -0.81
N ALA A 216 -32.68 18.95 -1.57
CA ALA A 216 -33.68 17.88 -1.68
C ALA A 216 -33.09 16.59 -2.29
N GLU A 217 -32.22 16.72 -3.28
CA GLU A 217 -31.52 15.59 -3.89
C GLU A 217 -30.52 14.94 -2.94
N MET A 218 -29.77 15.75 -2.19
CA MET A 218 -28.85 15.26 -1.16
C MET A 218 -29.59 14.58 -0.01
N GLU A 219 -30.74 15.13 0.42
CA GLU A 219 -31.62 14.51 1.41
C GLU A 219 -32.23 13.21 0.89
N ALA A 220 -32.71 13.17 -0.34
CA ALA A 220 -33.23 11.96 -0.96
C ALA A 220 -32.15 10.89 -1.16
N PHE A 221 -30.91 11.29 -1.50
CA PHE A 221 -29.75 10.40 -1.53
C PHE A 221 -29.46 9.81 -0.14
N ARG A 222 -29.51 10.63 0.92
CA ARG A 222 -29.30 10.18 2.30
C ARG A 222 -30.44 9.34 2.86
N ALA A 223 -31.69 9.64 2.53
CA ALA A 223 -32.84 8.84 2.92
C ALA A 223 -32.80 7.44 2.28
N ARG A 224 -32.29 7.35 1.03
CA ARG A 224 -32.05 6.08 0.33
C ARG A 224 -30.89 5.27 0.93
N THR A 225 -29.87 5.93 1.44
CA THR A 225 -28.66 5.27 1.97
C THR A 225 -28.68 5.06 3.50
N GLY A 226 -29.56 5.76 4.23
CA GLY A 226 -29.66 5.71 5.70
C GLY A 226 -30.63 4.67 6.26
N LYS A 227 -31.45 3.99 5.44
CA LYS A 227 -32.39 2.93 5.85
C LYS A 227 -31.84 1.50 5.67
N GLY A 228 -30.52 1.32 5.72
CA GLY A 228 -29.86 0.01 5.66
C GLY A 228 -29.10 -0.31 6.95
N GLY A 229 -29.81 -0.60 8.03
CA GLY A 229 -29.23 -1.27 9.20
C GLY A 229 -28.87 -2.72 8.87
N THR A 230 -27.69 -3.17 9.29
CA THR A 230 -27.15 -4.53 9.17
C THR A 230 -27.12 -5.11 7.75
N ALA A 231 -26.17 -4.63 6.95
CA ALA A 231 -25.39 -5.57 6.14
C ALA A 231 -24.14 -5.92 6.95
N PRO A 232 -23.69 -7.19 7.02
CA PRO A 232 -22.36 -7.50 7.52
C PRO A 232 -21.39 -6.61 6.75
N GLY A 233 -20.41 -6.01 7.44
CA GLY A 233 -19.26 -5.42 6.73
C GLY A 233 -18.79 -6.43 5.69
N PRO A 234 -18.30 -5.99 4.51
CA PRO A 234 -17.83 -6.93 3.50
C PRO A 234 -16.92 -7.92 4.24
N PRO A 235 -17.22 -9.23 4.21
CA PRO A 235 -16.53 -10.20 5.06
C PRO A 235 -15.05 -9.97 4.84
N GLY A 236 -14.33 -9.64 5.93
CA GLY A 236 -12.95 -9.18 5.86
C GLY A 236 -12.24 -10.07 4.88
N ARG A 237 -11.82 -9.50 3.72
CA ARG A 237 -11.67 -10.26 2.46
C ARG A 237 -11.24 -11.67 2.81
N ALA A 238 -12.19 -12.61 2.76
CA ALA A 238 -11.83 -14.01 2.70
C ALA A 238 -10.73 -14.05 1.65
N ARG A 239 -9.56 -14.63 1.99
CA ARG A 239 -8.44 -14.84 1.07
C ARG A 239 -9.07 -15.12 -0.29
N ALA A 240 -8.98 -14.17 -1.24
CA ALA A 240 -9.87 -14.19 -2.41
C ALA A 240 -9.79 -15.59 -3.01
N GLU A 241 -10.89 -16.33 -2.95
CA GLU A 241 -10.91 -17.70 -3.43
C GLU A 241 -10.81 -17.59 -4.94
N PHE A 242 -9.61 -17.79 -5.48
CA PHE A 242 -9.41 -17.91 -6.93
C PHE A 242 -10.11 -19.20 -7.37
N ALA A 243 -11.40 -19.09 -7.64
CA ALA A 243 -12.24 -20.22 -8.03
C ALA A 243 -12.04 -20.57 -9.51
N THR A 244 -11.66 -19.57 -10.31
CA THR A 244 -11.64 -19.68 -11.78
C THR A 244 -10.25 -19.43 -12.36
N PRO A 245 -9.63 -20.43 -13.05
CA PRO A 245 -8.39 -20.20 -13.79
C PRO A 245 -8.63 -19.27 -14.97
N HIS A 246 -7.59 -18.59 -15.45
CA HIS A 246 -7.63 -17.78 -16.67
C HIS A 246 -7.86 -18.64 -17.91
N ALA A 247 -7.32 -19.86 -17.90
CA ALA A 247 -7.50 -20.88 -18.93
C ALA A 247 -7.18 -20.35 -20.33
N LEU A 248 -6.04 -19.66 -20.47
CA LEU A 248 -5.59 -19.14 -21.76
C LEU A 248 -5.46 -20.28 -22.78
N ASN A 249 -6.21 -20.20 -23.88
CA ASN A 249 -6.02 -21.08 -25.03
C ASN A 249 -4.87 -20.54 -25.90
N PRO A 250 -3.72 -21.23 -26.03
CA PRO A 250 -2.61 -20.72 -26.83
C PRO A 250 -2.97 -20.48 -28.30
N ALA A 251 -3.96 -21.21 -28.85
CA ALA A 251 -4.39 -21.08 -30.24
C ALA A 251 -5.06 -19.73 -30.56
N ILE A 252 -5.57 -19.02 -29.54
CA ILE A 252 -6.16 -17.69 -29.74
C ILE A 252 -5.12 -16.58 -29.69
N VAL A 253 -3.90 -16.86 -29.22
CA VAL A 253 -2.84 -15.85 -29.13
C VAL A 253 -2.36 -15.50 -30.54
N LYS A 254 -2.60 -14.26 -30.95
CA LYS A 254 -2.17 -13.68 -32.21
C LYS A 254 -1.72 -12.24 -31.95
N LYS A 255 -0.46 -11.96 -32.32
CA LYS A 255 0.15 -10.62 -32.23
C LYS A 255 -0.81 -9.56 -32.77
N ASP A 256 -0.96 -8.48 -32.01
CA ASP A 256 -1.81 -7.33 -32.29
C ASP A 256 -3.33 -7.59 -32.41
N HIS A 257 -3.81 -8.81 -32.19
CA HIS A 257 -5.23 -9.19 -32.36
C HIS A 257 -5.91 -9.59 -31.04
N ASN A 258 -5.21 -9.55 -29.91
CA ASN A 258 -5.75 -10.01 -28.63
C ASN A 258 -6.16 -8.88 -27.69
N LEU A 259 -7.32 -9.04 -27.07
CA LEU A 259 -7.84 -8.09 -26.09
C LEU A 259 -8.05 -8.77 -24.74
N VAL A 260 -7.75 -8.05 -23.65
CA VAL A 260 -8.09 -8.49 -22.29
C VAL A 260 -9.52 -8.05 -22.00
N VAL A 261 -10.36 -8.99 -21.59
CA VAL A 261 -11.76 -8.74 -21.21
C VAL A 261 -12.06 -9.28 -19.82
N ASP A 262 -13.05 -8.70 -19.16
CA ASP A 262 -13.57 -9.19 -17.89
C ASP A 262 -14.48 -10.42 -18.07
N LYS A 263 -15.04 -10.92 -16.97
CA LYS A 263 -15.95 -12.07 -16.95
C LYS A 263 -17.22 -11.87 -17.80
N ASP A 264 -17.60 -10.63 -18.06
CA ASP A 264 -18.79 -10.27 -18.84
C ASP A 264 -18.42 -9.93 -20.29
N GLY A 265 -17.16 -10.12 -20.69
CA GLY A 265 -16.66 -9.85 -22.03
C GLY A 265 -16.38 -8.38 -22.31
N ARG A 266 -16.39 -7.50 -21.30
CA ARG A 266 -16.07 -6.08 -21.48
C ARG A 266 -14.57 -5.88 -21.49
N GLU A 267 -14.10 -4.99 -22.36
CA GLU A 267 -12.69 -4.63 -22.43
C GLU A 267 -12.18 -4.13 -21.07
N VAL A 268 -11.02 -4.64 -20.66
CA VAL A 268 -10.29 -4.14 -19.49
C VAL A 268 -9.23 -3.17 -19.97
N ALA A 269 -9.34 -1.92 -19.53
CA ALA A 269 -8.34 -0.90 -19.83
C ALA A 269 -6.94 -1.30 -19.30
N PRO A 270 -5.85 -0.96 -20.01
CA PRO A 270 -4.49 -1.18 -19.54
C PRO A 270 -4.27 -0.55 -18.17
N GLN A 271 -3.68 -1.31 -17.23
CA GLN A 271 -3.50 -0.88 -15.85
C GLN A 271 -2.33 -1.60 -15.16
N GLY A 272 -1.71 -0.92 -14.19
CA GLY A 272 -0.68 -1.50 -13.32
C GLY A 272 -1.18 -2.58 -12.35
N ARG A 273 -2.49 -2.65 -12.08
CA ARG A 273 -3.06 -3.61 -11.13
C ARG A 273 -2.90 -5.06 -11.60
N PRO A 274 -2.66 -6.03 -10.69
CA PRO A 274 -2.59 -7.44 -11.05
C PRO A 274 -3.82 -7.92 -11.83
N ILE A 275 -3.66 -8.93 -12.69
CA ILE A 275 -4.76 -9.57 -13.39
C ILE A 275 -5.74 -10.13 -12.35
N GLN A 276 -7.02 -9.79 -12.52
CA GLN A 276 -8.09 -10.20 -11.62
C GLN A 276 -8.74 -11.49 -12.08
N GLU A 277 -9.37 -12.19 -11.14
CA GLU A 277 -10.17 -13.36 -11.46
C GLU A 277 -11.27 -13.04 -12.49
N GLY A 278 -11.51 -14.00 -13.38
CA GLY A 278 -12.52 -13.88 -14.44
C GLY A 278 -12.04 -13.12 -15.67
N TYR A 279 -10.84 -12.53 -15.64
CA TYR A 279 -10.26 -11.95 -16.84
C TYR A 279 -9.93 -13.04 -17.87
N ARG A 280 -10.07 -12.69 -19.14
CA ARG A 280 -9.85 -13.58 -20.29
C ARG A 280 -9.13 -12.83 -21.40
N LEU A 281 -8.42 -13.60 -22.23
CA LEU A 281 -7.94 -13.12 -23.52
C LEU A 281 -8.95 -13.51 -24.59
N VAL A 282 -9.31 -12.58 -25.46
CA VAL A 282 -10.11 -12.87 -26.67
C VAL A 282 -9.32 -12.49 -27.91
N ARG A 283 -9.65 -13.11 -29.05
CA ARG A 283 -9.07 -12.77 -30.35
C ARG A 283 -10.09 -11.99 -31.18
N LEU A 284 -9.70 -10.81 -31.64
CA LEU A 284 -10.49 -9.99 -32.54
C LEU A 284 -10.12 -10.25 -34.01
N ALA A 285 -11.10 -10.05 -34.89
CA ALA A 285 -10.90 -10.17 -36.33
C ALA A 285 -9.94 -9.09 -36.86
N ARG A 286 -10.03 -7.87 -36.32
CA ARG A 286 -9.18 -6.73 -36.69
C ARG A 286 -8.05 -6.55 -35.67
N PRO A 287 -6.89 -6.01 -36.10
CA PRO A 287 -5.84 -5.59 -35.18
C PRO A 287 -6.34 -4.52 -34.21
N ILE A 288 -5.76 -4.51 -33.01
CA ILE A 288 -6.08 -3.58 -31.94
C ILE A 288 -5.21 -2.33 -32.05
N GLU A 289 -5.89 -1.19 -32.08
CA GLU A 289 -5.26 0.12 -32.00
C GLU A 289 -4.84 0.44 -30.56
N GLY A 290 -3.76 1.21 -30.40
CA GLY A 290 -3.20 1.57 -29.10
C GLY A 290 -2.11 0.59 -28.63
N HIS A 291 -0.91 1.14 -28.38
CA HIS A 291 0.24 0.37 -27.94
C HIS A 291 -0.04 -0.40 -26.65
N ASP A 292 -0.53 0.27 -25.60
CA ASP A 292 -0.68 -0.35 -24.28
C ASP A 292 -1.81 -1.38 -24.21
N ARG A 293 -2.79 -1.30 -25.11
CA ARG A 293 -3.81 -2.34 -25.26
C ARG A 293 -3.19 -3.64 -25.76
N ARG A 294 -2.31 -3.55 -26.77
CA ARG A 294 -1.55 -4.69 -27.29
C ARG A 294 -0.52 -5.20 -26.27
N ALA A 295 0.15 -4.29 -25.57
CA ALA A 295 1.10 -4.62 -24.50
C ALA A 295 0.40 -5.34 -23.34
N TYR A 296 -0.80 -4.90 -22.95
CA TYR A 296 -1.54 -5.52 -21.87
C TYR A 296 -1.99 -6.94 -22.23
N ALA A 297 -2.44 -7.16 -23.46
CA ALA A 297 -2.73 -8.49 -23.98
C ALA A 297 -1.49 -9.39 -24.04
N LYS A 298 -0.32 -8.83 -24.39
CA LYS A 298 0.96 -9.56 -24.37
C LYS A 298 1.34 -9.96 -22.94
N ALA A 299 1.31 -9.04 -21.99
CA ALA A 299 1.59 -9.31 -20.59
C ALA A 299 0.63 -10.38 -20.04
N PHE A 300 -0.67 -10.30 -20.36
CA PHE A 300 -1.66 -11.31 -20.01
C PHE A 300 -1.32 -12.68 -20.58
N SER A 301 -0.93 -12.76 -21.86
CA SER A 301 -0.60 -14.04 -22.52
C SER A 301 0.59 -14.78 -21.87
N ILE A 302 1.48 -14.06 -21.21
CA ILE A 302 2.63 -14.59 -20.47
C ILE A 302 2.23 -14.93 -19.03
N MET A 303 1.57 -14.01 -18.33
CA MET A 303 1.30 -14.15 -16.90
C MET A 303 0.14 -15.08 -16.58
N ALA A 304 -0.91 -15.14 -17.40
CA ALA A 304 -2.08 -15.97 -17.12
C ALA A 304 -1.71 -17.47 -16.97
N PRO A 305 -0.93 -18.08 -17.88
CA PRO A 305 -0.47 -19.46 -17.71
C PRO A 305 0.40 -19.69 -16.47
N ILE A 306 1.29 -18.74 -16.12
CA ILE A 306 2.16 -18.82 -14.94
C ILE A 306 1.31 -18.77 -13.66
N ARG A 307 0.38 -17.83 -13.59
CA ARG A 307 -0.59 -17.68 -12.51
C ARG A 307 -1.43 -18.95 -12.34
N ASP A 308 -1.95 -19.47 -13.44
CA ASP A 308 -2.76 -20.68 -13.43
C ASP A 308 -1.96 -21.93 -13.02
N ALA A 309 -0.67 -21.99 -13.37
CA ALA A 309 0.21 -23.07 -12.94
C ALA A 309 0.45 -23.04 -11.42
N LEU A 310 0.79 -21.88 -10.85
CA LEU A 310 1.06 -21.79 -9.41
C LEU A 310 -0.19 -21.93 -8.54
N ILE A 311 -1.28 -21.32 -8.98
CA ILE A 311 -2.56 -21.35 -8.27
C ILE A 311 -3.21 -22.72 -8.54
N HIS A 312 -3.71 -22.98 -9.74
CA HIS A 312 -4.63 -24.10 -9.96
C HIS A 312 -3.97 -25.44 -10.27
N ARG A 313 -2.72 -25.47 -10.75
CA ARG A 313 -2.13 -26.68 -11.36
C ARG A 313 -0.77 -27.09 -10.80
N LEU A 314 -0.33 -26.55 -9.66
CA LEU A 314 1.05 -26.72 -9.17
C LEU A 314 1.51 -28.18 -9.13
N ASP A 315 0.67 -29.07 -8.62
CA ASP A 315 0.98 -30.51 -8.51
C ASP A 315 1.01 -31.23 -9.86
N LYS A 316 0.26 -30.70 -10.84
CA LYS A 316 0.11 -31.26 -12.18
C LYS A 316 1.08 -30.67 -13.19
N THR A 317 1.66 -29.51 -12.91
CA THR A 317 2.65 -28.86 -13.77
C THR A 317 4.00 -29.54 -13.63
N PRO A 318 4.54 -30.17 -14.69
CA PRO A 318 5.90 -30.73 -14.66
C PRO A 318 6.95 -29.61 -14.66
N PRO A 319 8.16 -29.83 -14.10
CA PRO A 319 9.24 -28.85 -14.14
C PRO A 319 9.60 -28.35 -15.55
N ALA A 320 9.49 -29.21 -16.57
CA ALA A 320 9.72 -28.83 -17.97
C ALA A 320 8.63 -27.88 -18.53
N GLU A 321 7.36 -28.10 -18.16
CA GLU A 321 6.28 -27.17 -18.50
C GLU A 321 6.51 -25.83 -17.79
N TRP A 322 6.82 -25.85 -16.49
CA TRP A 322 7.11 -24.64 -15.73
C TRP A 322 8.23 -23.80 -16.35
N LYS A 323 9.35 -24.45 -16.70
CA LYS A 323 10.47 -23.79 -17.40
C LYS A 323 10.03 -23.15 -18.71
N THR A 324 9.14 -23.81 -19.45
CA THR A 324 8.59 -23.27 -20.70
C THR A 324 7.72 -22.04 -20.44
N LEU A 325 6.85 -22.09 -19.42
CA LEU A 325 5.99 -20.97 -19.03
C LEU A 325 6.80 -19.74 -18.61
N THR A 326 7.93 -19.94 -17.91
CA THR A 326 8.76 -18.84 -17.39
C THR A 326 9.92 -18.45 -18.30
N ALA A 327 10.07 -19.07 -19.48
CA ALA A 327 11.22 -18.83 -20.38
C ALA A 327 11.36 -17.36 -20.80
N ILE A 328 10.24 -16.68 -21.05
CA ILE A 328 10.24 -15.24 -21.40
C ILE A 328 10.73 -14.40 -20.21
N LEU A 329 10.36 -14.76 -18.98
CA LEU A 329 10.83 -14.05 -17.78
C LEU A 329 12.34 -14.20 -17.64
N GLU A 330 12.86 -15.42 -17.79
CA GLU A 330 14.29 -15.73 -17.71
C GLU A 330 15.09 -14.98 -18.77
N LYS A 331 14.63 -14.99 -20.03
CA LYS A 331 15.24 -14.25 -21.14
C LYS A 331 15.35 -12.74 -20.86
N ASN A 332 14.38 -12.21 -20.12
CA ASN A 332 14.31 -10.80 -19.71
C ASN A 332 14.88 -10.54 -18.31
N ARG A 333 15.54 -11.52 -17.68
CA ARG A 333 16.10 -11.40 -16.32
C ARG A 333 15.07 -11.07 -15.23
N ILE A 334 13.78 -11.24 -15.51
CA ILE A 334 12.68 -11.06 -14.54
C ILE A 334 12.66 -12.25 -13.59
N LYS A 335 12.70 -12.00 -12.28
CA LYS A 335 12.73 -13.05 -11.24
C LYS A 335 13.73 -14.17 -11.52
N THR A 336 14.96 -13.81 -11.92
CA THR A 336 16.06 -14.78 -12.09
C THR A 336 16.91 -14.96 -10.83
N ARG A 337 16.87 -13.98 -9.92
CA ARG A 337 17.59 -14.00 -8.65
C ARG A 337 16.67 -14.36 -7.50
N GLN A 338 17.24 -14.98 -6.47
CA GLN A 338 16.55 -15.28 -5.23
C GLN A 338 17.35 -14.75 -4.03
N TRP A 339 16.64 -14.36 -2.98
CA TRP A 339 17.18 -13.97 -1.70
C TRP A 339 16.31 -14.57 -0.60
N LEU A 340 16.86 -15.56 0.10
CA LEU A 340 16.12 -16.40 1.07
C LEU A 340 16.53 -16.15 2.53
N LYS A 341 17.19 -15.01 2.82
CA LYS A 341 17.66 -14.65 4.16
C LYS A 341 16.64 -13.80 4.95
N GLY A 342 15.41 -13.70 4.44
CA GLY A 342 14.33 -13.02 5.15
C GLY A 342 13.93 -13.78 6.42
N PRO A 343 13.46 -13.08 7.47
CA PRO A 343 13.07 -13.73 8.72
C PRO A 343 11.85 -14.65 8.56
N THR A 344 11.03 -14.46 7.53
CA THR A 344 9.94 -15.37 7.15
C THR A 344 9.90 -15.62 5.63
N PRO A 345 9.31 -16.73 5.15
CA PRO A 345 9.24 -17.04 3.71
C PRO A 345 8.68 -15.93 2.82
N ARG A 346 7.72 -15.15 3.30
CA ARG A 346 7.18 -13.98 2.58
C ARG A 346 8.13 -12.77 2.51
N ASP A 347 9.13 -12.70 3.38
CA ASP A 347 10.19 -11.67 3.31
C ASP A 347 11.24 -12.04 2.26
N ASN A 348 11.28 -13.31 1.85
CA ASN A 348 12.16 -13.76 0.79
C ASN A 348 11.73 -13.22 -0.57
N THR A 349 12.70 -13.12 -1.47
CA THR A 349 12.46 -12.88 -2.89
C THR A 349 12.79 -14.16 -3.62
N TYR A 350 11.82 -14.69 -4.38
CA TYR A 350 11.99 -15.94 -5.10
C TYR A 350 12.29 -15.69 -6.57
N SER A 351 13.17 -16.52 -7.13
CA SER A 351 13.28 -16.68 -8.58
C SER A 351 12.10 -17.53 -9.10
N SER A 352 11.91 -17.54 -10.43
CA SER A 352 10.92 -18.41 -11.09
C SER A 352 11.11 -19.88 -10.71
N GLN A 353 12.36 -20.36 -10.67
CA GLN A 353 12.65 -21.71 -10.22
C GLN A 353 12.41 -21.89 -8.71
N GLY A 354 12.91 -20.94 -7.91
CA GLY A 354 12.83 -21.03 -6.45
C GLY A 354 11.41 -21.01 -5.91
N ILE A 355 10.49 -20.22 -6.48
CA ILE A 355 9.09 -20.20 -6.02
C ILE A 355 8.40 -21.53 -6.32
N PHE A 356 8.67 -22.12 -7.47
CA PHE A 356 8.06 -23.38 -7.89
C PHE A 356 8.54 -24.54 -7.02
N GLU A 357 9.84 -24.58 -6.70
CA GLU A 357 10.41 -25.55 -5.77
C GLU A 357 9.90 -25.36 -4.34
N HIS A 358 9.83 -24.12 -3.85
CA HIS A 358 9.33 -23.78 -2.51
C HIS A 358 7.88 -24.21 -2.29
N LEU A 359 7.00 -23.89 -3.25
CA LEU A 359 5.59 -24.25 -3.14
C LEU A 359 5.36 -25.76 -3.26
N ARG A 360 6.21 -26.49 -3.98
CA ARG A 360 6.14 -27.96 -4.06
C ARG A 360 6.74 -28.64 -2.84
N SER A 361 7.85 -28.13 -2.29
CA SER A 361 8.54 -28.73 -1.14
C SER A 361 7.72 -28.60 0.14
N THR A 362 7.02 -27.49 0.32
CA THR A 362 6.12 -27.25 1.46
C THR A 362 4.87 -28.14 1.45
N TYR A 363 4.58 -28.83 0.33
CA TYR A 363 3.36 -29.61 0.12
C TYR A 363 3.59 -31.11 -0.19
N ALA A 364 4.84 -31.54 -0.41
CA ALA A 364 5.14 -32.94 -0.72
C ALA A 364 4.69 -33.90 0.39
N GLY A 365 3.57 -34.60 0.16
CA GLY A 365 3.07 -35.68 1.03
C GLY A 365 2.03 -35.27 2.08
N LYS A 366 1.50 -34.04 2.08
CA LYS A 366 0.45 -33.62 3.03
C LYS A 366 -0.90 -33.51 2.34
N ILE A 367 -1.84 -34.41 2.69
CA ILE A 367 -3.27 -34.23 2.37
C ILE A 367 -3.81 -33.21 3.37
N PRO A 368 -4.44 -32.10 2.95
CA PRO A 368 -4.92 -31.06 3.86
C PRO A 368 -5.93 -31.67 4.84
N ALA A 369 -5.62 -31.60 6.14
CA ALA A 369 -6.37 -32.27 7.21
C ALA A 369 -7.80 -31.71 7.41
N LYS A 370 -8.13 -30.60 6.75
CA LYS A 370 -9.49 -30.05 6.67
C LYS A 370 -9.71 -29.48 5.28
N ALA A 371 -10.12 -30.33 4.35
CA ALA A 371 -10.71 -29.87 3.10
C ALA A 371 -12.01 -29.11 3.44
N VAL A 372 -11.92 -27.78 3.56
CA VAL A 372 -13.10 -26.92 3.40
C VAL A 372 -13.46 -27.01 1.91
N PRO A 373 -14.68 -27.44 1.55
CA PRO A 373 -15.09 -27.49 0.15
C PRO A 373 -14.92 -26.09 -0.47
N GLY A 374 -14.07 -25.98 -1.50
CA GLY A 374 -13.80 -24.72 -2.21
C GLY A 374 -12.45 -24.05 -1.92
N ASN A 375 -11.73 -24.43 -0.85
CA ASN A 375 -10.47 -23.78 -0.49
C ASN A 375 -9.27 -24.73 -0.58
N THR A 376 -8.72 -24.88 -1.78
CA THR A 376 -7.48 -25.64 -2.06
C THR A 376 -6.19 -24.87 -1.71
N TYR A 377 -6.28 -23.67 -1.11
CA TYR A 377 -5.16 -22.72 -0.98
C TYR A 377 -4.77 -22.36 0.45
N ALA A 378 -5.54 -22.81 1.45
CA ALA A 378 -5.33 -22.42 2.84
C ALA A 378 -3.93 -22.80 3.38
N ASP A 379 -3.34 -23.90 2.88
CA ASP A 379 -2.16 -24.57 3.44
C ASP A 379 -0.85 -24.35 2.65
N ARG A 380 -0.88 -23.62 1.53
CA ARG A 380 0.34 -23.24 0.78
C ARG A 380 0.87 -21.90 1.26
N ASP A 381 2.15 -21.62 1.01
CA ASP A 381 2.73 -20.29 1.27
C ASP A 381 2.21 -19.25 0.27
N TYR A 382 0.93 -18.92 0.46
CA TYR A 382 0.13 -18.02 -0.36
C TYR A 382 0.80 -16.64 -0.48
N HIS A 383 1.46 -16.18 0.57
CA HIS A 383 2.14 -14.89 0.58
C HIS A 383 3.33 -14.88 -0.38
N ALA A 384 4.21 -15.89 -0.31
CA ALA A 384 5.34 -16.01 -1.23
C ALA A 384 4.87 -16.12 -2.69
N MET A 385 3.82 -16.93 -2.94
CA MET A 385 3.23 -17.10 -4.26
C MET A 385 2.66 -15.79 -4.81
N MET A 386 1.83 -15.10 -4.04
CA MET A 386 1.16 -13.87 -4.48
C MET A 386 2.16 -12.74 -4.68
N LYS A 387 3.14 -12.59 -3.78
CA LYS A 387 4.23 -11.62 -3.93
C LYS A 387 5.00 -11.88 -5.23
N TYR A 388 5.37 -13.12 -5.51
CA TYR A 388 6.04 -13.49 -6.76
C TYR A 388 5.17 -13.10 -7.96
N LEU A 389 3.90 -13.48 -7.99
CA LEU A 389 3.01 -13.20 -9.12
C LEU A 389 2.81 -11.70 -9.37
N ASP A 390 2.54 -10.93 -8.32
CA ASP A 390 2.25 -9.50 -8.42
C ASP A 390 3.49 -8.71 -8.85
N GLU A 391 4.66 -9.01 -8.27
CA GLU A 391 5.91 -8.35 -8.65
C GLU A 391 6.35 -8.74 -10.08
N THR A 392 6.15 -10.00 -10.47
CA THR A 392 6.49 -10.48 -11.83
C THR A 392 5.60 -9.82 -12.87
N GLU A 393 4.29 -9.75 -12.62
CA GLU A 393 3.34 -9.12 -13.54
C GLU A 393 3.65 -7.63 -13.71
N LEU A 394 3.93 -6.94 -12.60
CA LEU A 394 4.25 -5.52 -12.61
C LEU A 394 5.56 -5.26 -13.38
N GLU A 395 6.62 -6.02 -13.11
CA GLU A 395 7.88 -5.90 -13.85
C GLU A 395 7.70 -6.20 -15.35
N LEU A 396 6.87 -7.18 -15.70
CA LEU A 396 6.56 -7.49 -17.09
C LEU A 396 5.82 -6.34 -17.79
N LYS A 397 4.89 -5.68 -17.09
CA LYS A 397 4.17 -4.51 -17.60
C LYS A 397 5.12 -3.34 -17.83
N PHE A 398 6.07 -3.09 -16.94
CA PHE A 398 7.09 -2.05 -17.13
C PHE A 398 7.88 -2.22 -18.44
N ARG A 399 8.12 -3.47 -18.85
CA ARG A 399 8.88 -3.80 -20.06
C ARG A 399 8.05 -3.80 -21.35
N THR A 400 6.73 -3.86 -21.23
CA THR A 400 5.81 -4.01 -22.36
C THR A 400 5.03 -2.75 -22.67
N PHE A 401 4.70 -1.94 -21.65
CA PHE A 401 3.91 -0.72 -21.80
C PHE A 401 4.78 0.43 -22.29
N SER A 402 4.15 1.47 -22.81
CA SER A 402 4.84 2.64 -23.31
C SER A 402 5.55 3.40 -22.17
N ALA A 403 6.58 4.18 -22.53
CA ALA A 403 7.36 4.95 -21.57
C ALA A 403 6.51 5.99 -20.80
N ASP A 404 5.44 6.49 -21.41
CA ASP A 404 4.51 7.49 -20.90
C ASP A 404 3.30 6.91 -20.16
N PHE A 405 3.15 5.58 -20.10
CA PHE A 405 2.06 4.98 -19.33
C PHE A 405 2.18 5.32 -17.84
N ASP A 406 1.10 5.72 -17.19
CA ASP A 406 1.13 6.11 -15.77
C ASP A 406 0.97 4.89 -14.85
N PHE A 407 2.06 4.46 -14.17
CA PHE A 407 1.98 3.46 -13.11
C PHE A 407 1.89 4.06 -11.70
N THR A 408 1.66 5.38 -11.59
CA THR A 408 1.55 6.08 -10.31
C THR A 408 0.53 5.40 -9.42
N ASN A 409 1.01 4.93 -8.28
CA ASN A 409 0.16 4.32 -7.27
C ASN A 409 -0.70 5.43 -6.57
N PRO A 410 -1.71 5.07 -5.76
CA PRO A 410 -2.50 6.05 -5.02
C PRO A 410 -1.71 6.95 -4.05
N GLU A 411 -0.44 6.62 -3.79
CA GLU A 411 0.47 7.38 -2.94
C GLU A 411 1.29 8.41 -3.75
N GLY A 412 1.09 8.49 -5.07
CA GLY A 412 1.79 9.42 -5.95
C GLY A 412 3.17 8.95 -6.41
N VAL A 413 3.50 7.67 -6.24
CA VAL A 413 4.80 7.09 -6.61
C VAL A 413 4.66 6.21 -7.83
N ASP A 414 5.47 6.45 -8.87
CA ASP A 414 5.65 5.50 -9.98
C ASP A 414 6.72 4.47 -9.59
N PRO A 415 6.37 3.18 -9.46
CA PRO A 415 7.31 2.12 -9.09
C PRO A 415 8.24 1.68 -10.24
N ARG A 416 8.10 2.22 -11.45
CA ARG A 416 8.90 1.81 -12.60
C ARG A 416 10.37 2.18 -12.43
N PRO A 417 11.31 1.23 -12.60
CA PRO A 417 12.73 1.54 -12.59
C PRO A 417 13.11 2.35 -13.84
N HIS A 418 14.00 3.34 -13.68
CA HIS A 418 14.56 4.12 -14.78
C HIS A 418 16.06 3.82 -14.96
N PRO A 419 16.52 3.49 -16.19
CA PRO A 419 15.74 3.31 -17.42
C PRO A 419 14.99 1.97 -17.45
N ALA A 420 13.78 1.96 -18.04
CA ALA A 420 13.02 0.73 -18.24
C ALA A 420 13.53 -0.02 -19.48
N GLU A 421 13.93 -1.28 -19.31
CA GLU A 421 14.31 -2.16 -20.42
C GLU A 421 13.07 -2.63 -21.20
N SER A 422 13.13 -2.68 -22.53
CA SER A 422 12.04 -3.26 -23.34
C SER A 422 12.05 -4.79 -23.28
N LEU A 423 10.87 -5.41 -23.46
CA LEU A 423 10.74 -6.86 -23.52
C LEU A 423 11.44 -7.46 -24.75
N ILE A 424 12.31 -8.44 -24.52
CA ILE A 424 12.95 -9.27 -25.53
C ILE A 424 12.12 -10.55 -25.71
N GLU A 425 11.52 -10.74 -26.88
CA GLU A 425 10.71 -11.92 -27.24
C GLU A 425 11.57 -13.11 -27.61
#